data_AF-F8PT88-F1
#
_entry.id   AF-F8PT88-F1
#
_cell.length_a   1.000
_cell.length_b   1.000
_cell.length_c   1.000
_cell.angle_alpha   90.00
_cell.angle_beta   90.00
_cell.angle_gamma   90.00
#
_symmetry.space_group_name_H-M   'P 1'
#
loop_
_entity.id
_entity.type
_entity.pdbx_description
1 polymer ?
#
loop_
_entity_poly.entity_id
_entity_poly.type
_entity_poly.pdbx_seq_one_letter_code
_entity_poly.pdbx_strand_id
1 'polypeptide(L)'
;MLSQPDMNALLHAMRTQIATLTLQLAELQTNPPVANPSVEKKFNKKVKIIADPGAFEGDRAQFAEWWIKLQIWVKANWDVFADNFEVATAVLSRLKGPVAGQYAQVRLQECYTTGVWPTWEDLKKEIKKYFKPQAERDWARQQIRSFKQGNMRTDDYVTKFLALSIQGGLGNEHAVELLERNSRSTCKIRGTRTCP
;
A
#
# COMPACT_ATOMS: atom_id res chain seq x y z
N MET A 1 51.58 28.49 41.67
CA MET A 1 50.19 28.71 42.10
C MET A 1 49.32 28.73 40.86
N LEU A 2 48.45 27.72 40.67
CA LEU A 2 47.53 27.65 39.53
C LEU A 2 46.29 28.49 39.88
N SER A 3 46.07 29.57 39.13
CA SER A 3 44.92 30.46 39.28
C SER A 3 43.65 29.69 38.95
N GLN A 4 42.71 29.61 39.90
CA GLN A 4 41.41 28.98 39.66
C GLN A 4 40.66 29.75 38.57
N PRO A 5 39.97 29.05 37.64
CA PRO A 5 39.09 29.72 36.68
C PRO A 5 37.95 30.39 37.46
N ASP A 6 37.71 31.66 37.16
CA ASP A 6 36.64 32.45 37.76
C ASP A 6 35.28 31.91 37.30
N MET A 7 34.75 30.99 38.10
CA MET A 7 33.45 30.35 37.87
C MET A 7 32.31 31.36 37.80
N ASN A 8 32.46 32.53 38.44
CA ASN A 8 31.45 33.58 38.41
C ASN A 8 31.48 34.32 37.06
N ALA A 9 32.67 34.52 36.49
CA ALA A 9 32.81 35.07 35.14
C ALA A 9 32.19 34.14 34.08
N LEU A 10 32.39 32.82 34.22
CA LEU A 10 31.78 31.84 33.33
C LEU A 10 30.24 31.82 33.45
N LEU A 11 29.72 31.84 34.69
CA LEU A 11 28.29 31.88 34.94
C LEU A 11 27.65 33.16 34.36
N HIS A 12 28.32 34.30 34.49
CA HIS A 12 27.88 35.55 33.89
C HIS A 12 27.87 35.49 32.37
N ALA A 13 28.93 34.96 31.75
CA ALA A 13 29.02 34.83 30.29
C ALA A 13 27.89 33.95 29.73
N MET A 14 27.57 32.84 30.39
CA MET A 14 26.46 31.96 30.00
C MET A 14 25.10 32.64 30.13
N ARG A 15 24.86 33.41 31.21
CA ARG A 15 23.62 34.19 31.38
C ARG A 15 23.46 35.22 30.27
N THR A 16 24.54 35.89 29.87
CA THR A 16 24.53 36.85 28.78
C THR A 16 24.20 36.17 27.44
N GLN A 17 24.77 34.99 27.16
CA GLN A 17 24.45 34.24 25.93
C GLN A 17 22.98 33.82 25.87
N ILE A 18 22.42 33.32 26.99
CA ILE A 18 21.00 32.91 27.05
C ILE A 18 20.09 34.13 26.80
N ALA A 19 20.40 35.28 27.39
CA ALA A 19 19.64 36.51 27.17
C ALA A 19 19.67 36.95 25.71
N THR A 20 20.84 36.90 25.05
CA THR A 20 20.98 37.24 23.63
C THR A 20 20.20 36.31 22.72
N LEU A 21 20.27 35.00 22.95
CA LEU A 21 19.51 34.01 22.18
C LEU A 21 17.99 34.17 22.39
N THR A 22 17.56 34.52 23.60
CA THR A 22 16.15 34.77 23.91
C THR A 22 15.64 36.02 23.17
N LEU A 23 16.47 37.07 23.07
CA LEU A 23 16.13 38.28 22.30
C LEU A 23 16.01 37.99 20.80
N GLN A 24 16.96 37.24 20.24
CA GLN A 24 16.91 36.82 18.83
C GLN A 24 15.67 35.96 18.52
N LEU A 25 15.26 35.10 19.45
CA LEU A 25 14.05 34.28 19.29
C LEU A 25 12.78 35.13 19.33
N ALA A 26 12.74 36.16 20.19
CA ALA A 26 11.63 37.09 20.27
C ALA A 26 11.53 37.94 18.98
N GLU A 27 12.65 38.39 18.41
CA GLU A 27 12.67 39.12 17.14
C GLU A 27 12.07 38.29 16.00
N LEU A 28 12.38 36.99 15.91
CA LEU A 28 11.79 36.06 14.94
C LEU A 28 10.27 35.83 15.14
N GLN A 29 9.75 36.09 16.35
CA GLN A 29 8.33 35.95 16.69
C GLN A 29 7.52 37.27 16.57
N THR A 30 8.17 38.41 16.34
CA THR A 30 7.51 39.74 16.31
C THR A 30 6.95 40.18 14.96
N ASN A 31 6.90 39.32 13.94
CA ASN A 31 6.09 39.60 12.77
C ASN A 31 4.62 39.31 13.07
N PRO A 32 3.69 40.29 13.04
CA PRO A 32 2.28 39.96 12.94
C PRO A 32 2.08 39.19 11.63
N PRO A 33 1.10 38.27 11.53
CA PRO A 33 0.74 37.71 10.24
C PRO A 33 0.13 38.85 9.42
N VAL A 34 0.98 39.52 8.63
CA VAL A 34 0.52 40.20 7.43
C VAL A 34 -0.18 39.11 6.64
N ALA A 35 -1.49 39.27 6.48
CA ALA A 35 -2.29 38.47 5.59
C ALA A 35 -1.73 38.65 4.18
N ASN A 36 -0.71 37.88 3.84
CA ASN A 36 -0.53 37.46 2.47
C ASN A 36 -1.85 36.80 2.10
N PRO A 37 -2.45 37.13 0.93
CA PRO A 37 -3.45 36.26 0.35
C PRO A 37 -2.70 34.97 0.03
N SER A 38 -2.61 34.09 1.03
CA SER A 38 -2.59 32.66 0.83
C SER A 38 -3.67 32.46 -0.20
N VAL A 39 -3.27 32.12 -1.42
CA VAL A 39 -4.19 31.51 -2.36
C VAL A 39 -4.63 30.27 -1.61
N GLU A 40 -5.73 30.42 -0.86
CA GLU A 40 -6.61 29.35 -0.52
C GLU A 40 -6.95 28.75 -1.86
N LYS A 41 -6.14 27.78 -2.29
CA LYS A 41 -6.65 26.71 -3.12
C LYS A 41 -7.73 26.08 -2.27
N LYS A 42 -8.93 26.65 -2.40
CA LYS A 42 -10.20 26.01 -2.12
C LYS A 42 -10.17 24.73 -2.93
N PHE A 43 -9.65 23.67 -2.32
CA PHE A 43 -9.92 22.32 -2.77
C PHE A 43 -11.34 21.98 -2.32
N ASN A 44 -12.31 22.65 -2.95
CA ASN A 44 -13.70 22.23 -2.99
C ASN A 44 -13.83 20.98 -3.86
N LYS A 45 -13.03 19.96 -3.59
CA LYS A 45 -13.22 18.63 -4.18
C LYS A 45 -13.29 17.63 -3.05
N LYS A 46 -14.48 17.55 -2.46
CA LYS A 46 -14.91 16.34 -1.77
C LYS A 46 -14.85 15.19 -2.77
N VAL A 47 -13.76 14.43 -2.76
CA VAL A 47 -13.80 13.01 -3.12
C VAL A 47 -13.23 12.21 -1.95
N LYS A 48 -13.89 12.39 -0.80
CA LYS A 48 -13.82 11.49 0.35
C LYS A 48 -14.67 10.24 0.04
N ILE A 49 -14.40 9.53 -1.05
CA ILE A 49 -15.26 8.41 -1.52
C ILE A 49 -14.53 7.06 -1.53
N ILE A 50 -13.20 7.03 -1.59
CA ILE A 50 -12.48 5.73 -1.53
C ILE A 50 -12.09 5.43 -0.09
N ALA A 51 -12.64 4.34 0.42
CA ALA A 51 -12.34 3.84 1.75
C ALA A 51 -10.84 3.53 1.90
N ASP A 52 -10.34 3.78 3.11
CA ASP A 52 -9.01 3.33 3.50
C ASP A 52 -8.87 1.81 3.27
N PRO A 53 -7.77 1.32 2.69
CA PRO A 53 -7.60 -0.10 2.40
C PRO A 53 -7.44 -0.96 3.67
N GLY A 54 -7.25 -0.33 4.84
CA GLY A 54 -7.01 -0.99 6.11
C GLY A 54 -5.55 -1.38 6.28
N ALA A 55 -5.27 -1.96 7.45
CA ALA A 55 -3.96 -2.51 7.77
C ALA A 55 -3.72 -3.86 7.09
N PHE A 56 -2.47 -4.11 6.68
CA PHE A 56 -2.03 -5.41 6.19
C PHE A 56 -0.96 -5.98 7.10
N GLU A 57 -1.23 -7.16 7.64
CA GLU A 57 -0.36 -7.77 8.65
C GLU A 57 0.73 -8.70 8.09
N GLY A 58 0.67 -8.98 6.78
CA GLY A 58 1.57 -9.92 6.11
C GLY A 58 0.94 -11.23 5.67
N ASP A 59 -0.38 -11.42 5.87
CA ASP A 59 -1.08 -12.61 5.39
C ASP A 59 -1.11 -12.65 3.86
N ARG A 60 -0.35 -13.60 3.30
CA ARG A 60 -0.23 -13.84 1.87
C ARG A 60 -1.57 -14.09 1.18
N ALA A 61 -2.53 -14.73 1.84
CA ALA A 61 -3.84 -15.01 1.24
C ALA A 61 -4.69 -13.75 1.02
N GLN A 62 -4.51 -12.74 1.87
CA GLN A 62 -5.24 -11.48 1.82
C GLN A 62 -4.50 -10.41 1.00
N PHE A 63 -3.26 -10.68 0.57
CA PHE A 63 -2.43 -9.72 -0.14
C PHE A 63 -3.11 -9.24 -1.43
N ALA A 64 -3.66 -10.12 -2.26
CA ALA A 64 -4.26 -9.72 -3.53
C ALA A 64 -5.42 -8.72 -3.35
N GLU A 65 -6.31 -8.98 -2.38
CA GLU A 65 -7.45 -8.11 -2.09
C GLU A 65 -6.99 -6.76 -1.52
N TRP A 66 -6.14 -6.81 -0.49
CA TRP A 66 -5.63 -5.60 0.13
C TRP A 66 -4.78 -4.75 -0.83
N TRP A 67 -3.95 -5.40 -1.65
CA TRP A 67 -3.06 -4.74 -2.59
C TRP A 67 -3.85 -3.95 -3.64
N ILE A 68 -4.92 -4.51 -4.20
CA ILE A 68 -5.78 -3.80 -5.15
C ILE A 68 -6.44 -2.59 -4.47
N LYS A 69 -6.98 -2.76 -3.25
CA LYS A 69 -7.57 -1.66 -2.47
C LYS A 69 -6.54 -0.53 -2.24
N LEU A 70 -5.32 -0.87 -1.85
CA LEU A 70 -4.24 0.10 -1.65
C LEU A 70 -3.89 0.83 -2.95
N GLN A 71 -3.74 0.12 -4.07
CA GLN A 71 -3.39 0.76 -5.35
C GLN A 71 -4.47 1.75 -5.81
N ILE A 72 -5.75 1.40 -5.65
CA ILE A 72 -6.87 2.30 -5.95
C ILE A 72 -6.84 3.51 -5.02
N TRP A 73 -6.64 3.28 -3.73
CA TRP A 73 -6.56 4.34 -2.72
C TRP A 73 -5.42 5.33 -3.03
N VAL A 74 -4.19 4.86 -3.29
CA VAL A 74 -3.06 5.75 -3.64
C VAL A 74 -3.37 6.54 -4.91
N LYS A 75 -3.92 5.89 -5.95
CA LYS A 75 -4.22 6.56 -7.23
C LYS A 75 -5.32 7.62 -7.09
N ALA A 76 -6.31 7.38 -6.24
CA ALA A 76 -7.40 8.32 -6.01
C ALA A 76 -7.01 9.50 -5.12
N ASN A 77 -5.98 9.35 -4.29
CA ASN A 77 -5.43 10.41 -3.45
C ASN A 77 -4.14 11.01 -4.05
N TRP A 78 -3.82 10.71 -5.32
CA TRP A 78 -2.53 11.06 -5.92
C TRP A 78 -2.24 12.57 -5.91
N ASP A 79 -3.26 13.39 -6.14
CA ASP A 79 -3.18 14.85 -6.15
C ASP A 79 -3.05 15.48 -4.75
N VAL A 80 -3.30 14.70 -3.69
CA VAL A 80 -3.13 15.13 -2.31
C VAL A 80 -1.67 14.98 -1.86
N PHE A 81 -0.95 14.01 -2.40
CA PHE A 81 0.46 13.79 -2.03
C PHE A 81 1.37 14.82 -2.71
N ALA A 82 2.13 15.55 -1.90
CA ALA A 82 3.07 16.56 -2.38
C ALA A 82 4.37 15.94 -2.93
N ASP A 83 4.82 14.82 -2.35
CA ASP A 83 6.10 14.20 -2.68
C ASP A 83 6.13 12.67 -2.41
N ASN A 84 7.29 12.07 -2.68
CA ASN A 84 7.54 10.64 -2.42
C ASN A 84 7.50 10.29 -0.93
N PHE A 85 7.84 11.22 -0.04
CA PHE A 85 7.80 11.01 1.39
C PHE A 85 6.36 10.75 1.85
N GLU A 86 5.41 11.60 1.44
CA GLU A 86 4.01 11.46 1.80
C GLU A 86 3.40 10.16 1.25
N VAL A 87 3.71 9.79 0.00
CA VAL A 87 3.26 8.51 -0.57
C VAL A 87 3.85 7.33 0.18
N ALA A 88 5.16 7.32 0.40
CA ALA A 88 5.85 6.20 1.04
C ALA A 88 5.41 6.01 2.50
N THR A 89 5.29 7.10 3.27
CA THR A 89 4.80 7.03 4.66
C THR A 89 3.33 6.61 4.73
N ALA A 90 2.48 7.10 3.82
CA ALA A 90 1.09 6.68 3.73
C ALA A 90 0.99 5.16 3.46
N VAL A 91 1.78 4.61 2.54
CA VAL A 91 1.74 3.18 2.26
C VAL A 91 2.37 2.35 3.38
N LEU A 92 3.57 2.69 3.84
CA LEU A 92 4.29 1.93 4.85
C LEU A 92 3.57 1.93 6.21
N SER A 93 2.88 3.02 6.56
CA SER A 93 2.11 3.08 7.81
C SER A 93 0.93 2.10 7.86
N ARG A 94 0.45 1.61 6.71
CA ARG A 94 -0.62 0.61 6.60
C ARG A 94 -0.12 -0.84 6.66
N LEU A 95 1.20 -1.05 6.58
CA LEU A 95 1.82 -2.34 6.86
C LEU A 95 1.99 -2.47 8.38
N LYS A 96 1.31 -3.45 8.97
CA LYS A 96 1.20 -3.65 10.43
C LYS A 96 1.50 -5.10 10.80
N GLY A 97 1.30 -5.45 12.07
CA GLY A 97 1.49 -6.80 12.55
C GLY A 97 2.96 -7.23 12.59
N PRO A 98 3.22 -8.49 12.97
CA PRO A 98 4.58 -8.97 13.24
C PRO A 98 5.44 -9.08 11.97
N VAL A 99 4.84 -9.33 10.81
CA VAL A 99 5.60 -9.55 9.56
C VAL A 99 5.70 -8.26 8.75
N ALA A 100 4.56 -7.71 8.33
CA ALA A 100 4.56 -6.52 7.48
C ALA A 100 4.96 -5.25 8.25
N GLY A 101 4.60 -5.16 9.53
CA GLY A 101 4.97 -4.03 10.40
C GLY A 101 6.47 -3.97 10.68
N GLN A 102 7.13 -5.12 10.89
CA GLN A 102 8.58 -5.17 11.08
C GLN A 102 9.31 -4.68 9.81
N TYR A 103 8.88 -5.14 8.64
CA TYR A 103 9.40 -4.64 7.36
C TYR A 103 9.22 -3.11 7.24
N ALA A 104 8.02 -2.62 7.52
CA ALA A 104 7.72 -1.18 7.41
C ALA A 104 8.55 -0.34 8.36
N GLN A 105 8.77 -0.82 9.59
CA GLN A 105 9.62 -0.15 10.57
C GLN A 105 11.06 -0.02 10.07
N VAL A 106 11.66 -1.13 9.62
CA VAL A 106 13.03 -1.13 9.08
C VAL A 106 13.13 -0.21 7.86
N ARG A 107 12.16 -0.29 6.94
CA ARG A 107 12.17 0.52 5.72
C ARG A 107 12.00 2.02 5.99
N LEU A 108 11.12 2.39 6.91
CA LEU A 108 10.97 3.78 7.35
C LEU A 108 12.27 4.29 7.99
N GLN A 109 12.88 3.51 8.88
CA GLN A 109 14.13 3.89 9.54
C GLN A 109 15.26 4.12 8.52
N GLU A 110 15.37 3.29 7.50
CA GLU A 110 16.33 3.46 6.41
C GLU A 110 16.07 4.75 5.63
N CYS A 111 14.82 5.05 5.28
CA CYS A 111 14.45 6.29 4.59
C CYS A 111 14.81 7.53 5.42
N TYR A 112 14.55 7.50 6.72
CA TYR A 112 14.93 8.59 7.63
C TYR A 112 16.44 8.75 7.78
N THR A 113 17.18 7.65 7.81
CA THR A 113 18.65 7.69 7.96
C THR A 113 19.34 8.19 6.69
N THR A 114 18.83 7.79 5.51
CA THR A 114 19.42 8.13 4.21
C THR A 114 18.90 9.45 3.66
N GLY A 115 17.74 9.93 4.10
CA GLY A 115 17.02 11.06 3.51
C GLY A 115 16.43 10.75 2.13
N VAL A 116 16.46 9.49 1.68
CA VAL A 116 16.00 9.08 0.35
C VAL A 116 14.69 8.34 0.47
N TRP A 117 13.65 8.88 -0.17
CA TRP A 117 12.31 8.31 -0.18
C TRP A 117 12.02 7.61 -1.52
N PRO A 118 11.55 6.34 -1.48
CA PRO A 118 11.28 5.57 -2.69
C PRO A 118 10.10 6.17 -3.48
N THR A 119 10.17 6.06 -4.80
CA THR A 119 9.01 6.36 -5.65
C THR A 119 7.89 5.34 -5.43
N TRP A 120 6.66 5.70 -5.82
CA TRP A 120 5.54 4.76 -5.79
C TRP A 120 5.83 3.47 -6.57
N GLU A 121 6.50 3.55 -7.73
CA GLU A 121 6.81 2.38 -8.54
C GLU A 121 7.85 1.46 -7.89
N ASP A 122 8.85 2.04 -7.22
CA ASP A 122 9.84 1.26 -6.48
C ASP A 122 9.20 0.55 -5.29
N LEU A 123 8.32 1.26 -4.58
CA LEU A 123 7.56 0.69 -3.48
C LEU A 123 6.70 -0.50 -3.92
N LYS A 124 6.04 -0.40 -5.10
CA LYS A 124 5.28 -1.53 -5.67
C LYS A 124 6.15 -2.75 -5.91
N LYS A 125 7.34 -2.56 -6.49
CA LYS A 125 8.26 -3.66 -6.78
C LYS A 125 8.71 -4.33 -5.48
N GLU A 126 9.08 -3.51 -4.50
CA GLU A 126 9.57 -3.97 -3.20
C GLU A 126 8.49 -4.75 -2.42
N ILE A 127 7.30 -4.17 -2.27
CA ILE A 127 6.19 -4.84 -1.56
C ILE A 127 5.80 -6.14 -2.27
N LYS A 128 5.70 -6.15 -3.60
CA LYS A 128 5.41 -7.38 -4.34
C LYS A 128 6.51 -8.43 -4.16
N LYS A 129 7.78 -8.03 -4.09
CA LYS A 129 8.90 -8.95 -3.88
C LYS A 129 8.76 -9.71 -2.55
N TYR A 130 8.34 -9.04 -1.48
CA TYR A 130 8.26 -9.65 -0.14
C TYR A 130 6.93 -10.35 0.14
N PHE A 131 5.82 -9.77 -0.31
CA PHE A 131 4.48 -10.19 0.14
C PHE A 131 3.62 -10.85 -0.94
N LYS A 132 3.95 -10.68 -2.22
CA LYS A 132 3.18 -11.34 -3.28
C LYS A 132 3.43 -12.85 -3.22
N PRO A 133 2.38 -13.68 -3.18
CA PRO A 133 2.58 -15.12 -3.25
C PRO A 133 3.08 -15.49 -4.65
N GLN A 134 4.34 -15.94 -4.74
CA GLN A 134 4.90 -16.41 -6.01
C GLN A 134 4.08 -17.58 -6.58
N ALA A 135 3.53 -18.41 -5.70
CA ALA A 135 2.73 -19.57 -6.04
C ALA A 135 1.27 -19.26 -6.38
N GLU A 136 0.75 -18.02 -6.28
CA GLU A 136 -0.66 -17.73 -6.58
C GLU A 136 -1.06 -18.12 -8.00
N ARG A 137 -0.17 -17.84 -8.96
CA ARG A 137 -0.43 -18.12 -10.38
C ARG A 137 -0.42 -19.62 -10.65
N ASP A 138 0.53 -20.34 -10.04
CA ASP A 138 0.64 -21.80 -10.18
C ASP A 138 -0.43 -22.53 -9.38
N TRP A 139 -0.81 -22.02 -8.21
CA TRP A 139 -1.94 -22.47 -7.43
C TRP A 139 -3.25 -22.28 -8.21
N ALA A 140 -3.49 -21.12 -8.80
CA ALA A 140 -4.70 -20.88 -9.60
C ALA A 140 -4.77 -21.84 -10.81
N ARG A 141 -3.62 -22.09 -11.47
CA ARG A 141 -3.49 -23.11 -12.53
C ARG A 141 -3.75 -24.52 -12.02
N GLN A 142 -3.30 -24.85 -10.81
CA GLN A 142 -3.55 -26.15 -10.20
C GLN A 142 -5.02 -26.31 -9.82
N GLN A 143 -5.63 -25.29 -9.22
CA GLN A 143 -7.03 -25.28 -8.83
C GLN A 143 -7.94 -25.42 -10.06
N ILE A 144 -7.70 -24.66 -11.12
CA ILE A 144 -8.58 -24.71 -12.30
C ILE A 144 -8.55 -26.07 -13.02
N ARG A 145 -7.42 -26.79 -12.96
CA ARG A 145 -7.30 -28.15 -13.51
C ARG A 145 -8.21 -29.16 -12.79
N SER A 146 -8.41 -29.00 -11.48
CA SER A 146 -9.27 -29.85 -10.66
C SER A 146 -10.67 -29.26 -10.40
N PHE A 147 -10.93 -28.01 -10.80
CA PHE A 147 -12.18 -27.31 -10.51
C PHE A 147 -13.34 -27.80 -11.38
N LYS A 148 -14.19 -28.66 -10.80
CA LYS A 148 -15.39 -29.21 -11.43
C LYS A 148 -16.65 -28.49 -10.94
N GLN A 149 -17.67 -28.36 -11.79
CA GLN A 149 -18.93 -27.72 -11.40
C GLN A 149 -19.64 -28.44 -10.24
N GLY A 150 -19.50 -29.77 -10.14
CA GLY A 150 -20.04 -30.55 -9.02
C GLY A 150 -21.54 -30.32 -8.86
N ASN A 151 -22.02 -29.97 -7.66
CA ASN A 151 -23.41 -29.58 -7.40
C ASN A 151 -23.68 -28.06 -7.41
N MET A 152 -22.68 -27.24 -7.76
CA MET A 152 -22.77 -25.78 -7.77
C MET A 152 -23.75 -25.26 -8.83
N ARG A 153 -24.43 -24.14 -8.54
CA ARG A 153 -25.19 -23.40 -9.54
C ARG A 153 -24.25 -22.90 -10.64
N THR A 154 -24.75 -22.85 -11.87
CA THR A 154 -23.94 -22.56 -13.06
C THR A 154 -23.32 -21.15 -13.00
N ASP A 155 -24.06 -20.16 -12.51
CA ASP A 155 -23.58 -18.80 -12.30
C ASP A 155 -22.41 -18.76 -11.32
N ASP A 156 -22.56 -19.35 -10.13
CA ASP A 156 -21.50 -19.39 -9.12
C ASP A 156 -20.24 -20.11 -9.63
N TYR A 157 -20.43 -21.18 -10.40
CA TYR A 157 -19.34 -21.93 -11.03
C TYR A 157 -18.59 -21.08 -12.06
N VAL A 158 -19.32 -20.45 -12.99
CA VAL A 158 -18.72 -19.60 -14.04
C VAL A 158 -17.99 -18.41 -13.42
N THR A 159 -18.55 -17.75 -12.40
CA THR A 159 -17.90 -16.65 -11.68
C THR A 159 -16.57 -17.10 -11.06
N LYS A 160 -16.54 -18.23 -10.36
CA LYS A 160 -15.32 -18.76 -9.74
C LYS A 160 -14.29 -19.23 -10.77
N PHE A 161 -14.74 -19.90 -11.83
CA PHE A 161 -13.86 -20.36 -12.92
C PHE A 161 -13.20 -19.18 -13.64
N LEU A 162 -13.95 -18.12 -13.92
CA LEU A 162 -13.44 -16.91 -14.58
C LEU A 162 -12.38 -16.22 -13.71
N ALA A 163 -12.63 -16.08 -12.41
CA ALA A 163 -11.66 -15.51 -11.47
C ALA A 163 -10.35 -16.31 -11.45
N LEU A 164 -10.43 -17.64 -11.37
CA LEU A 164 -9.26 -18.53 -11.42
C LEU A 164 -8.51 -18.45 -12.76
N SER A 165 -9.24 -18.32 -13.88
CA SER A 165 -8.66 -18.20 -15.21
C SER A 165 -7.83 -16.92 -15.36
N ILE A 166 -8.36 -15.80 -14.86
CA ILE A 166 -7.68 -14.50 -14.84
C ILE A 166 -6.46 -14.55 -13.91
N GLN A 167 -6.60 -15.12 -12.71
CA GLN A 167 -5.50 -15.24 -11.74
C GLN A 167 -4.37 -16.15 -12.24
N GLY A 168 -4.70 -17.29 -12.85
CA GLY A 168 -3.73 -18.20 -13.47
C GLY A 168 -3.16 -17.68 -14.80
N GLY A 169 -3.75 -16.61 -15.33
CA GLY A 169 -3.45 -16.01 -16.63
C GLY A 169 -3.52 -17.03 -17.76
N LEU A 170 -4.64 -17.74 -17.84
CA LEU A 170 -4.95 -18.64 -18.94
C LEU A 170 -5.35 -17.83 -20.18
N GLY A 171 -4.93 -18.29 -21.36
CA GLY A 171 -5.46 -17.78 -22.63
C GLY A 171 -6.92 -18.22 -22.82
N ASN A 172 -7.70 -17.42 -23.56
CA ASN A 172 -9.13 -17.64 -23.77
C ASN A 172 -9.44 -19.05 -24.32
N GLU A 173 -8.65 -19.53 -25.28
CA GLU A 173 -8.82 -20.87 -25.89
C GLU A 173 -8.71 -21.98 -24.84
N HIS A 174 -7.65 -21.95 -24.03
CA HIS A 174 -7.44 -22.95 -22.98
C HIS A 174 -8.45 -22.83 -21.84
N ALA A 175 -8.93 -21.61 -21.55
CA ALA A 175 -10.00 -21.40 -20.58
C ALA A 175 -11.33 -22.00 -21.05
N VAL A 176 -11.68 -21.87 -22.33
CA VAL A 176 -12.90 -22.48 -22.90
C VAL A 176 -12.81 -24.01 -22.87
N GLU A 177 -11.68 -24.59 -23.28
CA GLU A 177 -11.46 -26.04 -23.23
C GLU A 177 -11.67 -26.61 -21.82
N LEU A 178 -11.06 -25.96 -20.81
CA LEU A 178 -11.20 -26.38 -19.42
C LEU A 178 -12.62 -26.18 -18.89
N LEU A 179 -13.30 -25.13 -19.31
CA LEU A 179 -14.69 -24.85 -18.91
C LEU A 179 -15.63 -25.93 -19.46
N GLU A 180 -15.52 -26.27 -20.74
CA GLU A 180 -16.33 -27.32 -21.37
C GLU A 180 -16.09 -28.68 -20.69
N ARG A 181 -14.83 -29.04 -20.44
CA ARG A 181 -14.45 -30.30 -19.80
C ARG A 181 -14.88 -30.42 -18.33
N ASN A 182 -15.05 -29.29 -17.65
CA ASN A 182 -15.30 -29.26 -16.20
C ASN A 182 -16.73 -28.85 -15.82
N SER A 183 -17.48 -28.30 -16.77
CA SER A 183 -18.92 -28.07 -16.67
C SER A 183 -19.69 -29.38 -16.57
N ARG A 184 -20.87 -29.36 -15.95
CA ARG A 184 -21.76 -30.52 -15.97
C ARG A 184 -22.29 -30.70 -17.39
N SER A 185 -22.10 -31.88 -17.96
CA SER A 185 -22.83 -32.29 -19.15
C SER A 185 -24.31 -32.35 -18.79
N THR A 186 -25.09 -31.35 -19.17
CA THR A 186 -26.54 -31.53 -19.24
C THR A 186 -26.75 -32.56 -20.35
N CYS A 187 -26.98 -33.82 -19.96
CA CYS A 187 -27.42 -34.86 -20.86
C CYS A 187 -28.60 -34.28 -21.64
N LYS A 188 -28.41 -33.98 -22.93
CA LYS A 188 -29.51 -33.59 -23.81
C LYS A 188 -30.39 -34.83 -23.94
N ILE A 189 -31.45 -34.90 -23.14
CA ILE A 189 -32.58 -35.78 -23.45
C ILE A 189 -33.30 -35.17 -24.64
N ARG A 190 -32.83 -35.48 -25.85
CA ARG A 190 -33.66 -35.91 -26.98
C ARG A 190 -32.80 -36.34 -28.17
N GLY A 191 -32.89 -37.63 -28.48
CA GLY A 191 -32.68 -38.18 -29.81
C GLY A 191 -31.25 -38.57 -30.19
N THR A 192 -30.88 -39.82 -29.86
CA THR A 192 -29.92 -40.66 -30.60
C THR A 192 -28.56 -40.03 -30.96
N ARG A 193 -27.55 -40.29 -30.13
CA ARG A 193 -26.35 -41.05 -30.55
C ARG A 193 -25.46 -41.31 -29.34
N THR A 194 -25.03 -42.56 -29.25
CA THR A 194 -24.03 -43.12 -28.32
C THR A 194 -22.78 -42.26 -28.27
N CYS A 195 -22.33 -41.92 -27.06
CA CYS A 195 -21.00 -41.34 -26.84
C CYS A 195 -19.93 -42.45 -26.90
N PRO A 196 -18.75 -42.18 -27.48
CA PRO A 196 -17.58 -43.06 -27.39
C PRO A 196 -16.97 -43.11 -25.98
#